data_AF-A0A2U1YSH4-F1
#
_entry.id   AF-A0A2U1YSH4-F1
#
_cell.length_a   1.000
_cell.length_b   1.000
_cell.length_c   1.000
_cell.angle_alpha   90.00
_cell.angle_beta   90.00
_cell.angle_gamma   90.00
#
_symmetry.space_group_name_H-M   'P 1'
#
loop_
_entity.id
_entity.type
_entity.pdbx_description
1 polymer ?
#
loop_
_entity_poly.entity_id
_entity_poly.type
_entity_poly.pdbx_seq_one_letter_code
_entity_poly.pdbx_strand_id
1 'polypeptide(L)'
;MTDATNTLHALLDTYLRCPVESARTELEQALRSYQTDWIRARAGSDAPPLPATGAEAAPTPVKKAIMPKPRFPIASADLEVLKRLADGWPGTTAEVARWAWFENRELVALDPNPAGEGPEVLRLTPLGWAAIGRMPED
;
A
#
# COMPACT_ATOMS: atom_id res chain seq x y z
N MET A 1 22.90 14.21 -1.23
CA MET A 1 21.45 14.50 -1.18
C MET A 1 21.09 15.81 -1.86
N THR A 2 21.82 16.91 -1.65
CA THR A 2 21.56 18.22 -2.31
C THR A 2 21.53 18.13 -3.83
N ASP A 3 22.44 17.35 -4.43
CA ASP A 3 22.51 17.13 -5.88
C ASP A 3 21.23 16.48 -6.44
N ALA A 4 20.76 15.40 -5.82
CA ALA A 4 19.52 14.70 -6.21
C ALA A 4 18.27 15.60 -6.07
N THR A 5 18.21 16.45 -5.04
CA THR A 5 17.13 17.44 -4.89
C THR A 5 17.15 18.46 -6.02
N ASN A 6 18.33 18.94 -6.45
CA ASN A 6 18.45 19.87 -7.56
C ASN A 6 18.00 19.24 -8.89
N THR A 7 18.34 17.98 -9.12
CA THR A 7 17.87 17.22 -10.29
C THR A 7 16.35 17.08 -10.30
N LEU A 8 15.73 16.78 -9.15
CA LEU A 8 14.26 16.70 -9.04
C LEU A 8 13.58 18.04 -9.36
N HIS A 9 14.12 19.15 -8.86
CA HIS A 9 13.59 20.48 -9.19
C HIS A 9 13.68 20.77 -10.70
N ALA A 10 14.78 20.41 -11.35
CA ALA A 10 14.94 20.60 -12.80
C ALA A 10 13.96 19.75 -13.62
N LEU A 11 13.69 18.51 -13.20
CA LEU A 11 12.71 17.62 -13.84
C LEU A 11 11.28 18.12 -13.64
N LEU A 12 10.94 18.59 -12.43
CA LEU A 12 9.64 19.18 -12.14
C LEU A 12 9.38 20.43 -13.00
N ASP A 13 10.36 21.33 -13.06
CA ASP A 13 10.27 22.55 -13.87
C ASP A 13 10.13 22.22 -15.37
N THR A 14 10.85 21.20 -15.85
CA THR A 14 10.71 20.70 -17.23
C THR A 14 9.30 20.18 -17.51
N TYR A 15 8.74 19.38 -16.60
CA TYR A 15 7.37 18.86 -16.71
C TYR A 15 6.32 19.99 -16.68
N LEU A 16 6.50 20.99 -15.82
CA LEU A 16 5.59 22.14 -15.72
C LEU A 16 5.59 23.01 -16.99
N ARG A 17 6.73 23.12 -17.69
CA ARG A 17 6.81 23.84 -18.97
C ARG A 17 6.28 23.03 -20.16
N CYS A 18 6.44 21.71 -20.13
CA CYS A 18 6.03 20.82 -21.22
C CYS A 18 5.60 19.45 -20.65
N PRO A 19 4.30 19.25 -20.36
CA PRO A 19 3.81 18.05 -19.69
C PRO A 19 3.64 16.89 -20.67
N VAL A 20 4.77 16.43 -21.23
CA VAL A 20 4.83 15.24 -22.09
C VAL A 20 5.09 13.99 -21.26
N GLU A 21 4.65 12.83 -21.78
CA GLU A 21 4.70 11.56 -21.05
C GLU A 21 6.13 11.12 -20.68
N SER A 22 7.11 11.44 -21.53
CA SER A 22 8.53 11.18 -21.24
C SER A 22 9.03 11.97 -20.02
N ALA A 23 8.70 13.26 -19.94
CA ALA A 23 9.07 14.12 -18.81
C ALA A 23 8.40 13.66 -17.51
N ARG A 24 7.15 13.20 -17.60
CA ARG A 24 6.44 12.58 -16.47
C ARG A 24 7.15 11.31 -15.99
N THR A 25 7.46 10.41 -16.92
CA THR A 25 8.12 9.13 -16.62
C THR A 25 9.48 9.34 -15.94
N GLU A 26 10.27 10.29 -16.44
CA GLU A 26 11.57 10.66 -15.86
C GLU A 26 11.44 11.25 -14.46
N LEU A 27 10.46 12.13 -14.23
CA LEU A 27 10.17 12.69 -12.91
C LEU A 27 9.72 11.61 -11.91
N GLU A 28 8.79 10.74 -12.29
CA GLU A 28 8.32 9.64 -11.44
C GLU A 28 9.46 8.67 -11.09
N GLN A 29 10.32 8.36 -12.06
CA GLN A 29 11.48 7.50 -11.83
C GLN A 29 12.48 8.15 -10.87
N ALA A 30 12.78 9.44 -11.03
CA ALA A 30 13.67 10.17 -10.14
C ALA A 30 13.10 10.26 -8.71
N LEU A 31 11.79 10.48 -8.56
CA LEU A 31 11.11 10.51 -7.27
C LEU A 31 11.17 9.16 -6.55
N ARG A 32 10.91 8.05 -7.25
CA ARG A 32 11.02 6.70 -6.67
C ARG A 32 12.45 6.41 -6.18
N SER A 33 13.46 6.77 -6.95
CA SER A 33 14.86 6.61 -6.55
C SER A 33 15.19 7.44 -5.32
N TYR A 34 14.79 8.72 -5.30
CA TYR A 34 15.01 9.61 -4.15
C TYR A 34 14.34 9.09 -2.88
N GLN A 35 13.08 8.66 -2.97
CA GLN A 35 12.35 8.07 -1.84
C GLN A 35 13.03 6.81 -1.32
N THR A 36 13.47 5.93 -2.22
CA THR A 36 14.18 4.69 -1.85
C THR A 36 15.47 5.00 -1.10
N ASP A 37 16.26 5.95 -1.59
CA ASP A 37 17.50 6.35 -0.95
C ASP A 37 17.27 7.06 0.39
N TRP A 38 16.22 7.89 0.48
CA TRP A 38 15.83 8.54 1.73
C TRP A 38 15.40 7.52 2.80
N ILE A 39 14.57 6.54 2.42
CA ILE A 39 14.15 5.44 3.30
C ILE A 39 15.37 4.68 3.78
N ARG A 40 16.28 4.30 2.86
CA ARG A 40 17.51 3.56 3.21
C ARG A 40 18.40 4.33 4.18
N ALA A 41 18.65 5.61 3.90
CA ALA A 41 19.47 6.46 4.76
C ALA A 41 18.92 6.52 6.20
N ARG A 42 17.62 6.28 6.38
CA ARG A 42 16.94 6.34 7.68
C ARG A 42 16.65 4.98 8.31
N ALA A 43 16.56 3.92 7.50
CA ALA A 43 16.30 2.55 7.95
C ALA A 43 17.55 1.84 8.49
N GLY A 44 18.76 2.36 8.23
CA GLY A 44 20.00 1.77 8.76
C GLY A 44 20.18 0.31 8.33
N SER A 45 20.32 -0.61 9.29
CA SER A 45 20.50 -2.05 9.05
C SER A 45 19.24 -2.79 8.57
N ASP A 46 18.06 -2.17 8.69
CA ASP A 46 16.79 -2.74 8.22
C ASP A 46 16.48 -2.37 6.76
N ALA A 47 17.42 -1.71 6.06
CA ALA A 47 17.20 -1.28 4.68
C ALA A 47 17.16 -2.48 3.71
N PRO A 48 16.13 -2.57 2.83
CA PRO A 48 16.08 -3.61 1.81
C PRO A 48 17.27 -3.52 0.83
N PRO A 49 17.87 -4.67 0.45
CA PRO A 49 19.01 -4.70 -0.46
C PRO A 49 18.63 -4.18 -1.85
N LEU A 50 19.58 -3.52 -2.53
CA LEU A 50 19.38 -3.09 -3.92
C LEU A 50 19.13 -4.30 -4.83
N PRO A 51 18.18 -4.25 -5.77
CA PRO A 51 18.19 -5.18 -6.88
C PRO A 51 19.49 -4.96 -7.66
N ALA A 52 20.29 -6.01 -7.80
CA ALA A 52 21.50 -5.96 -8.61
C ALA A 52 21.11 -5.74 -10.07
N THR A 53 21.55 -4.62 -10.64
CA THR A 53 21.42 -4.34 -12.06
C THR A 53 22.20 -5.39 -12.84
N GLY A 54 21.51 -6.17 -13.68
CA GLY A 54 22.14 -7.03 -14.68
C GLY A 54 22.13 -8.52 -14.36
N ALA A 55 20.96 -9.13 -14.38
CA ALA A 55 20.79 -10.47 -14.96
C ALA A 55 19.30 -10.65 -15.20
N GLU A 56 18.95 -10.99 -16.43
CA GLU A 56 17.68 -11.59 -16.82
C GLU A 56 17.47 -12.83 -15.95
N ALA A 57 16.76 -12.65 -14.84
CA ALA A 57 16.43 -13.71 -13.90
C ALA A 57 14.93 -13.61 -13.65
N ALA A 58 14.26 -14.72 -13.95
CA ALA A 58 12.85 -15.02 -13.75
C ALA A 58 12.24 -14.34 -12.52
N PRO A 59 10.94 -13.96 -12.55
CA PRO A 59 10.29 -13.27 -11.45
C PRO A 59 10.44 -14.11 -10.18
N THR A 60 11.35 -13.68 -9.32
CA THR A 60 11.44 -14.23 -7.97
C THR A 60 10.23 -13.67 -7.23
N PRO A 61 9.42 -14.53 -6.61
CA PRO A 61 8.20 -14.07 -5.95
C PRO A 61 8.63 -13.08 -4.87
N VAL A 62 8.07 -11.88 -4.95
CA VAL A 62 8.14 -10.87 -3.89
C VAL A 62 7.79 -11.61 -2.61
N LYS A 63 8.76 -11.81 -1.70
CA LYS A 63 8.47 -12.39 -0.40
C LYS A 63 7.46 -11.47 0.24
N LYS A 64 6.19 -11.88 0.23
CA LYS A 64 5.05 -11.12 0.72
C LYS A 64 5.43 -10.57 2.08
N ALA A 65 5.46 -9.26 2.21
CA ALA A 65 5.78 -8.60 3.46
C ALA A 65 4.80 -9.13 4.52
N ILE A 66 5.29 -9.97 5.43
CA ILE A 66 4.49 -10.47 6.54
C ILE A 66 4.31 -9.28 7.45
N MET A 67 3.18 -8.58 7.31
CA MET A 67 2.83 -7.52 8.24
C MET A 67 2.70 -8.11 9.64
N PRO A 68 3.30 -7.45 10.66
CA PRO A 68 3.16 -7.91 12.03
C PRO A 68 1.70 -7.87 12.44
N LYS A 69 1.27 -8.93 13.13
CA LYS A 69 -0.10 -9.09 13.60
C LYS A 69 -0.47 -7.90 14.52
N PRO A 70 -1.73 -7.42 14.50
CA PRO A 70 -2.15 -6.31 15.34
C PRO A 70 -1.82 -6.58 16.81
N ARG A 71 -1.26 -5.58 17.50
CA ARG A 71 -0.85 -5.70 18.92
C ARG A 71 -1.99 -5.41 19.91
N PHE A 72 -3.22 -5.33 19.42
CA PHE A 72 -4.42 -5.08 20.22
C PHE A 72 -5.38 -6.28 20.15
N PRO A 73 -6.19 -6.52 21.20
CA PRO A 73 -7.15 -7.61 21.19
C PRO A 73 -8.28 -7.33 20.19
N ILE A 74 -8.69 -8.37 19.45
CA ILE A 74 -9.82 -8.34 18.53
C ILE A 74 -10.81 -9.40 19.01
N ALA A 75 -12.09 -9.04 19.14
CA ALA A 75 -13.12 -9.98 19.57
C ALA A 75 -13.33 -11.08 18.51
N SER A 76 -13.72 -12.28 18.94
CA SER A 76 -13.93 -13.40 18.00
C SER A 76 -14.97 -13.08 16.93
N ALA A 77 -16.06 -12.39 17.28
CA ALA A 77 -17.08 -11.95 16.33
C ALA A 77 -16.50 -10.99 15.27
N ASP A 78 -15.61 -10.10 15.67
CA ASP A 78 -14.95 -9.15 14.77
C ASP A 78 -13.98 -9.86 13.82
N LEU A 79 -13.28 -10.90 14.30
CA LEU A 79 -12.45 -11.74 13.43
C LEU A 79 -13.27 -12.51 12.39
N GLU A 80 -14.47 -12.98 12.73
CA GLU A 80 -15.35 -13.65 11.76
C GLU A 80 -15.82 -12.69 10.66
N VAL A 81 -16.08 -11.42 10.98
CA VAL A 81 -16.37 -10.39 9.97
C VAL A 81 -15.20 -10.22 9.01
N LEU A 82 -13.98 -10.10 9.53
CA LEU A 82 -12.78 -9.97 8.69
C LEU A 82 -12.53 -11.21 7.82
N LYS A 83 -12.78 -12.42 8.33
CA LYS A 83 -12.70 -13.66 7.54
C LYS A 83 -13.71 -13.67 6.40
N ARG A 84 -14.96 -13.27 6.66
CA ARG A 84 -15.99 -13.18 5.62
C ARG A 84 -15.61 -12.19 4.51
N LEU A 85 -15.07 -11.03 4.87
CA LEU A 85 -14.54 -10.07 3.89
C LEU A 85 -13.40 -10.70 3.06
N ALA A 86 -12.51 -11.46 3.70
CA ALA A 86 -11.44 -12.18 3.01
C ALA A 86 -11.96 -13.29 2.09
N ASP A 87 -13.09 -13.90 2.41
CA ASP A 87 -13.76 -14.92 1.58
C ASP A 87 -14.58 -14.30 0.43
N GLY A 88 -14.51 -12.98 0.23
CA GLY A 88 -15.14 -12.27 -0.89
C GLY A 88 -16.55 -11.74 -0.63
N TRP A 89 -17.02 -11.74 0.63
CA TRP A 89 -18.28 -11.06 0.97
C TRP A 89 -18.12 -9.53 0.81
N PRO A 90 -18.95 -8.83 0.01
CA PRO A 90 -18.86 -7.40 -0.23
C PRO A 90 -19.50 -6.60 0.92
N GLY A 91 -19.06 -6.85 2.15
CA GLY A 91 -19.65 -6.25 3.34
C GLY A 91 -19.62 -4.72 3.28
N THR A 92 -20.75 -4.10 3.63
CA THR A 92 -20.91 -2.64 3.55
C THR A 92 -20.98 -1.98 4.93
N THR A 93 -20.86 -0.65 4.97
CA THR A 93 -21.04 0.15 6.21
C THR A 93 -22.44 0.03 6.80
N ALA A 94 -23.45 -0.37 6.01
CA ALA A 94 -24.80 -0.65 6.50
C ALA A 94 -24.92 -2.02 7.20
N GLU A 95 -24.14 -3.02 6.76
CA GLU A 95 -24.21 -4.39 7.27
C GLU A 95 -23.29 -4.63 8.47
N VAL A 96 -22.19 -3.90 8.57
CA VAL A 96 -21.19 -4.07 9.63
C VAL A 96 -21.33 -2.97 10.66
N ALA A 97 -22.10 -3.20 11.72
CA ALA A 97 -22.39 -2.19 12.75
C ALA A 97 -21.13 -1.53 13.38
N ARG A 98 -20.00 -2.25 13.45
CA ARG A 98 -18.72 -1.76 14.00
C ARG A 98 -17.73 -1.31 12.92
N TRP A 99 -18.17 -1.01 11.69
CA TRP A 99 -17.29 -0.64 10.58
C TRP A 99 -16.27 0.46 10.96
N ALA A 100 -16.71 1.51 11.66
CA ALA A 100 -15.86 2.63 12.07
C ALA A 100 -14.76 2.20 13.07
N TRP A 101 -14.99 1.15 13.86
CA TRP A 101 -13.95 0.60 14.74
C TRP A 101 -12.85 -0.11 13.94
N PHE A 102 -13.23 -0.85 12.89
CA PHE A 102 -12.27 -1.50 12.00
C PHE A 102 -11.44 -0.48 11.23
N GLU A 103 -12.09 0.57 10.72
CA GLU A 103 -11.41 1.64 9.97
C GLU A 103 -10.44 2.44 10.86
N ASN A 104 -10.87 2.86 12.05
CA ASN A 104 -10.01 3.56 13.01
C ASN A 104 -8.77 2.76 13.44
N ARG A 105 -8.83 1.43 13.30
CA ARG A 105 -7.73 0.49 13.60
C ARG A 105 -6.97 0.07 12.34
N GLU A 106 -7.25 0.71 11.21
CA GLU A 106 -6.67 0.45 9.90
C GLU A 106 -6.82 -1.02 9.48
N LEU A 107 -7.85 -1.73 9.95
CA LEU A 107 -8.12 -3.13 9.56
C LEU A 107 -8.89 -3.20 8.24
N VAL A 108 -9.70 -2.18 7.96
CA VAL A 108 -10.45 -2.02 6.71
C VAL A 108 -10.29 -0.59 6.20
N ALA A 109 -10.41 -0.42 4.90
CA ALA A 109 -10.59 0.86 4.22
C ALA A 109 -11.98 0.88 3.57
N LEU A 110 -12.51 2.08 3.35
CA LEU A 110 -13.80 2.27 2.67
C LEU A 110 -13.55 2.57 1.20
N ASP A 111 -14.06 1.70 0.35
CA ASP A 111 -14.10 1.93 -1.10
C ASP A 111 -15.50 2.44 -1.48
N PRO A 112 -15.58 3.35 -2.47
CA PRO A 112 -16.87 3.78 -3.00
C PRO A 112 -17.65 2.57 -3.53
N ASN A 113 -18.97 2.60 -3.38
CA ASN A 113 -19.82 1.53 -3.88
C ASN A 113 -19.67 1.43 -5.42
N PRO A 114 -19.37 0.25 -5.98
CA PRO A 114 -19.21 0.10 -7.43
C PRO A 114 -20.49 0.38 -8.22
N ALA A 115 -21.66 0.34 -7.59
CA ALA A 115 -22.93 0.74 -8.20
C ALA A 115 -23.09 2.27 -8.33
N GLY A 116 -22.16 3.07 -7.78
CA GLY A 116 -22.17 4.53 -7.81
C GLY A 116 -23.07 5.21 -6.78
N GLU A 117 -23.95 4.44 -6.12
CA GLU A 117 -24.86 4.91 -5.07
C GLU A 117 -24.95 3.88 -3.94
N GLY A 118 -25.25 4.34 -2.72
CA GLY A 118 -25.45 3.46 -1.56
C GLY A 118 -24.25 3.38 -0.60
N PRO A 119 -24.29 2.45 0.37
CA PRO A 119 -23.28 2.35 1.41
C PRO A 119 -21.92 1.92 0.85
N GLU A 120 -20.85 2.47 1.41
CA GLU A 120 -19.47 2.16 1.06
C GLU A 120 -19.13 0.70 1.37
N VAL A 121 -18.21 0.15 0.57
CA VAL A 121 -17.77 -1.24 0.68
C VAL A 121 -16.52 -1.31 1.53
N LEU A 122 -16.46 -2.29 2.44
CA LEU A 122 -15.33 -2.52 3.32
C LEU A 122 -14.29 -3.38 2.61
N ARG A 123 -13.10 -2.82 2.40
CA ARG A 123 -11.95 -3.53 1.85
C ARG A 123 -10.93 -3.82 2.93
N LEU A 124 -10.47 -5.07 3.03
CA LEU A 124 -9.39 -5.41 3.94
C LEU A 124 -8.09 -4.69 3.57
N THR A 125 -7.49 -4.01 4.55
CA THR A 125 -6.13 -3.47 4.44
C THR A 125 -5.11 -4.60 4.66
N PRO A 126 -3.82 -4.36 4.38
CA PRO A 126 -2.76 -5.29 4.75
C PRO A 126 -2.76 -5.70 6.24
N LEU A 127 -3.11 -4.79 7.15
CA LEU A 127 -3.23 -5.09 8.58
C LEU A 127 -4.45 -5.96 8.90
N GLY A 128 -5.58 -5.74 8.22
CA GLY A 128 -6.77 -6.60 8.31
C GLY A 128 -6.50 -8.03 7.87
N TRP A 129 -5.78 -8.21 6.77
CA TRP A 129 -5.31 -9.52 6.31
C TRP A 129 -4.39 -10.20 7.35
N ALA A 130 -3.42 -9.45 7.89
CA ALA A 130 -2.53 -9.95 8.93
C ALA A 130 -3.29 -10.33 10.22
N ALA A 131 -4.35 -9.61 10.59
CA ALA A 131 -5.18 -9.88 11.76
C ALA A 131 -5.78 -11.29 11.73
N ILE A 132 -6.26 -11.72 10.56
CA ILE A 132 -6.80 -13.07 10.33
C ILE A 132 -5.74 -14.11 9.93
N GLY A 133 -4.47 -13.71 9.85
CA GLY A 133 -3.36 -14.58 9.49
C GLY A 133 -3.36 -15.05 8.04
N ARG A 134 -3.98 -14.26 7.14
CA ARG A 134 -4.03 -14.52 5.70
C ARG A 134 -3.31 -13.41 4.95
N MET A 135 -3.13 -13.59 3.65
CA MET A 135 -2.60 -12.58 2.74
C MET A 135 -3.59 -12.40 1.59
N PRO A 136 -3.67 -11.20 0.99
CA PRO A 136 -4.47 -11.02 -0.21
C PRO A 136 -3.97 -11.96 -1.31
N GLU A 137 -4.93 -12.50 -2.07
CA GLU A 137 -4.65 -13.16 -3.35
C GLU A 137 -4.22 -12.08 -4.34
N ASP A 138 -3.16 -12.34 -5.11
CA ASP A 138 -2.56 -11.39 -6.06
C ASP A 138 -3.41 -11.24 -7.34
#